data_AF-A0A183IYQ1-F1
#
_entry.id   AF-A0A183IYQ1-F1
#
_cell.length_a   1.000
_cell.length_b   1.000
_cell.length_c   1.000
_cell.angle_alpha   90.00
_cell.angle_beta   90.00
_cell.angle_gamma   90.00
#
_symmetry.space_group_name_H-M   'P 1'
#
loop_
_entity.id
_entity.type
_entity.pdbx_description
1 polymer ?
#
loop_
_entity_poly.entity_id
_entity_poly.type
_entity_poly.pdbx_seq_one_letter_code
_entity_poly.pdbx_strand_id
1 'polypeptide(L)'
;MSPVRAKQKKSLPPPTTISNFVLACVLHLCRKYVLFDIDTKVGVYLITVMCGSFLADFCPLSRNHYLANKRNLFNVCFVKWSWLWTFCMVGSFIYLSSMVYCRGDLRTVFRHCSRLIVSTLVWWVFTTSFVEIERRSGFCLKSTFVTKEQCIMNGSRWIAFDISGHCFLMIYCCLVISEELKIFRNWDRNVRICFDRHEEPSDDEEVYEGEVTTTATSYRVEAESTKTVYLQNTYYLRILFVVISMLHLVWDCMLVSTVLFFHSFAQKFVAALLAVAAWFVTYRLWYKQNFSPGLPGEGVFM
;
A
#
# COMPACT_ATOMS: atom_id res chain seq x y z
N MET A 1 -45.64 -29.14 -22.46
CA MET A 1 -45.25 -29.56 -21.11
C MET A 1 -43.80 -29.10 -20.92
N SER A 2 -43.61 -27.91 -20.35
CA SER A 2 -42.31 -27.25 -20.25
C SER A 2 -41.48 -27.88 -19.13
N PRO A 3 -40.17 -28.15 -19.30
CA PRO A 3 -39.37 -28.74 -18.25
C PRO A 3 -39.11 -27.72 -17.14
N VAL A 4 -39.44 -28.11 -15.91
CA VAL A 4 -39.22 -27.32 -14.70
C VAL A 4 -37.72 -27.27 -14.40
N ARG A 5 -37.12 -26.08 -14.46
CA ARG A 5 -35.72 -25.82 -14.10
C ARG A 5 -35.52 -26.15 -12.61
N ALA A 6 -34.86 -27.27 -12.32
CA ALA A 6 -34.56 -27.69 -10.96
C ALA A 6 -33.67 -26.63 -10.28
N LYS A 7 -34.16 -26.02 -9.19
CA LYS A 7 -33.35 -25.13 -8.33
C LYS A 7 -32.24 -25.97 -7.68
N GLN A 8 -31.01 -25.76 -8.14
CA GLN A 8 -29.81 -26.32 -7.51
C GLN A 8 -29.77 -25.87 -6.04
N LYS A 9 -29.90 -26.81 -5.10
CA LYS A 9 -29.80 -26.53 -3.66
C LYS A 9 -28.38 -26.02 -3.39
N LYS A 10 -28.24 -24.77 -2.93
CA LYS A 10 -26.98 -24.24 -2.42
C LYS A 10 -26.52 -25.14 -1.27
N SER A 11 -25.39 -25.82 -1.44
CA SER A 11 -24.77 -26.61 -0.39
C SER A 11 -24.44 -25.72 0.80
N LEU A 12 -24.69 -26.23 2.02
CA LEU A 12 -24.30 -25.57 3.25
C LEU A 12 -22.76 -25.39 3.24
N PRO A 13 -22.23 -24.24 3.68
CA PRO A 13 -20.79 -24.06 3.76
C PRO A 13 -20.18 -25.12 4.69
N PRO A 14 -19.00 -25.66 4.36
CA PRO A 14 -18.34 -26.66 5.20
C PRO A 14 -18.08 -26.11 6.61
N PRO A 15 -17.99 -26.98 7.63
CA PRO A 15 -17.75 -26.55 9.01
C PRO A 15 -16.46 -25.72 9.09
N THR A 16 -16.57 -24.49 9.58
CA THR A 16 -15.44 -23.57 9.68
C THR A 16 -14.54 -23.96 10.85
N THR A 17 -13.28 -24.27 10.57
CA THR A 17 -12.24 -24.43 11.60
C THR A 17 -12.06 -23.15 12.42
N ILE A 18 -11.75 -23.27 13.72
CA ILE A 18 -11.49 -22.13 14.62
C ILE A 18 -10.46 -21.15 14.02
N SER A 19 -9.39 -21.67 13.39
CA SER A 19 -8.37 -20.86 12.72
C SER A 19 -8.94 -19.98 11.60
N ASN A 20 -9.87 -20.52 10.79
CA ASN A 20 -10.53 -19.77 9.71
C ASN A 20 -11.45 -18.67 10.27
N PHE A 21 -12.11 -18.93 11.40
CA PHE A 21 -12.93 -17.93 12.08
C PHE A 21 -12.06 -16.78 12.63
N VAL A 22 -10.98 -17.11 13.34
CA VAL A 22 -10.03 -16.10 13.86
C VAL A 22 -9.43 -15.28 12.73
N LEU A 23 -8.99 -15.91 11.64
CA LEU A 23 -8.48 -15.23 10.45
C LEU A 23 -9.52 -14.27 9.86
N ALA A 24 -10.79 -14.68 9.77
CA ALA A 24 -11.86 -13.81 9.28
C ALA A 24 -12.09 -12.59 10.19
N CYS A 25 -12.05 -12.75 11.51
CA CYS A 25 -12.14 -11.65 12.47
C CYS A 25 -10.96 -10.67 12.32
N VAL A 26 -9.73 -11.19 12.23
CA VAL A 26 -8.52 -10.37 12.04
C VAL A 26 -8.58 -9.62 10.72
N LEU A 27 -8.97 -10.30 9.63
CA LEU A 27 -9.14 -9.68 8.32
C LEU A 27 -10.19 -8.57 8.34
N HIS A 28 -11.31 -8.77 9.06
CA HIS A 28 -12.34 -7.75 9.20
C HIS A 28 -11.80 -6.50 9.91
N LEU A 29 -11.03 -6.68 10.99
CA LEU A 29 -10.38 -5.57 11.70
C LEU A 29 -9.36 -4.86 10.81
N CYS A 30 -8.45 -5.62 10.19
CA CYS A 30 -7.43 -5.10 9.28
C CYS A 30 -8.05 -4.32 8.12
N ARG A 31 -9.14 -4.83 7.53
CA ARG A 31 -9.87 -4.17 6.44
C ARG A 31 -10.45 -2.84 6.90
N LYS A 32 -11.10 -2.81 8.06
CA LYS A 32 -11.68 -1.58 8.61
C LYS A 32 -10.62 -0.53 8.93
N TYR A 33 -9.45 -0.95 9.37
CA TYR A 33 -8.32 -0.09 9.71
C TYR A 33 -7.58 0.44 8.46
N VAL A 34 -7.05 -0.46 7.62
CA VAL A 34 -6.22 -0.05 6.47
C VAL A 34 -7.06 0.61 5.39
N LEU A 35 -8.25 0.09 5.11
CA LEU A 35 -9.15 0.63 4.08
C LEU A 35 -10.15 1.64 4.62
N PHE A 36 -9.81 2.27 5.74
CA PHE A 36 -10.49 3.48 6.19
C PHE A 36 -10.46 4.54 5.09
N ASP A 37 -11.51 5.37 5.02
CA ASP A 37 -11.65 6.36 3.97
C ASP A 37 -10.39 7.22 3.83
N ILE A 38 -9.85 7.28 2.62
CA ILE A 38 -8.51 7.83 2.40
C ILE A 38 -8.49 9.34 2.58
N ASP A 39 -9.58 10.03 2.23
CA ASP A 39 -9.70 11.48 2.36
C ASP A 39 -9.76 11.86 3.85
N THR A 40 -10.53 11.09 4.63
CA THR A 40 -10.55 11.22 6.09
C THR A 40 -9.18 10.88 6.70
N LYS A 41 -8.51 9.82 6.22
CA LYS A 41 -7.17 9.41 6.69
C LYS A 41 -6.12 10.50 6.46
N VAL A 42 -6.13 11.14 5.29
CA VAL A 42 -5.27 12.30 5.00
C VAL A 42 -5.51 13.43 5.99
N GLY A 43 -6.78 13.76 6.26
CA GLY A 43 -7.15 14.74 7.27
C GLY A 43 -6.61 14.39 8.67
N VAL A 44 -6.75 13.13 9.08
CA VAL A 44 -6.19 12.63 10.35
C VAL A 44 -4.68 12.81 10.40
N TYR A 45 -3.93 12.44 9.36
CA TYR A 45 -2.48 12.62 9.35
C TYR A 45 -2.05 14.08 9.43
N LEU A 46 -2.72 14.98 8.69
CA LEU A 46 -2.44 16.41 8.75
C LEU A 46 -2.73 16.98 10.14
N ILE A 47 -3.85 16.61 10.76
CA ILE A 47 -4.20 17.02 12.12
C ILE A 47 -3.22 16.45 13.14
N THR A 48 -2.86 15.18 13.04
CA THR A 48 -1.87 14.54 13.93
C THR A 48 -0.52 15.22 13.84
N VAL A 49 -0.03 15.53 12.63
CA VAL A 49 1.22 16.26 12.46
C VAL A 49 1.08 17.68 12.99
N MET A 50 0.00 18.40 12.67
CA MET A 50 -0.20 19.77 13.10
C MET A 50 -0.30 19.89 14.64
N CYS A 51 -1.32 19.26 15.23
CA CYS A 51 -1.57 19.32 16.66
C CYS A 51 -0.48 18.61 17.46
N GLY A 52 -0.02 17.44 17.00
CA GLY A 52 1.02 16.68 17.71
C GLY A 52 2.36 17.41 17.70
N SER A 53 2.73 18.09 16.60
CA SER A 53 3.98 18.84 16.55
C SER A 53 3.90 20.13 17.36
N PHE A 54 2.74 20.79 17.36
CA PHE A 54 2.50 21.95 18.21
C PHE A 54 2.63 21.53 19.69
N LEU A 55 1.90 20.51 20.13
CA LEU A 55 1.98 19.99 21.50
C LEU A 55 3.40 19.57 21.89
N ALA A 56 4.15 18.94 20.99
CA ALA A 56 5.54 18.53 21.27
C ALA A 56 6.48 19.73 21.46
N ASP A 57 6.27 20.83 20.74
CA ASP A 57 7.08 22.06 20.86
C ASP A 57 6.74 22.83 22.16
N PHE A 58 5.48 22.80 22.63
CA PHE A 58 5.06 23.45 23.89
C PHE A 58 5.24 22.59 25.14
N CYS A 59 5.17 21.26 25.00
CA CYS A 59 5.33 20.29 26.07
C CYS A 59 6.46 19.31 25.71
N PRO A 60 7.73 19.73 25.78
CA PRO A 60 8.85 18.88 25.43
C PRO A 60 8.91 17.66 26.36
N LEU A 61 8.55 16.49 25.82
CA LEU A 61 8.61 15.22 26.54
C LEU A 61 10.07 14.88 26.88
N SER A 62 10.27 14.30 28.07
CA SER A 62 11.58 13.82 28.52
C SER A 62 12.18 12.84 27.49
N ARG A 63 13.41 13.17 27.03
CA ARG A 63 14.18 12.39 26.04
C ARG A 63 14.76 11.08 26.60
N ASN A 64 14.44 10.71 27.84
CA ASN A 64 14.95 9.50 28.49
C ASN A 64 14.16 8.24 28.11
N HIS A 65 13.07 8.37 27.35
CA HIS A 65 12.28 7.24 26.88
C HIS A 65 12.94 6.52 25.69
N TYR A 66 12.77 5.19 25.61
CA TYR A 66 13.35 4.35 24.55
C TYR A 66 13.06 4.84 23.11
N LEU A 67 11.87 5.41 22.88
CA LEU A 67 11.45 5.97 21.58
C LEU A 67 12.17 7.26 21.21
N ALA A 68 12.68 8.02 22.18
CA ALA A 68 13.45 9.24 21.95
C ALA A 68 14.92 8.94 21.55
N ASN A 69 15.41 7.72 21.81
CA ASN A 69 16.75 7.33 21.41
C ASN A 69 16.80 7.08 19.89
N LYS A 70 17.55 7.93 19.18
CA LYS A 70 17.76 7.83 17.72
C LYS A 70 18.32 6.47 17.25
N ARG A 71 18.94 5.70 18.15
CA ARG A 71 19.52 4.38 17.85
C ARG A 71 18.64 3.20 18.28
N ASN A 72 17.38 3.41 18.65
CA ASN A 72 16.49 2.29 18.94
C ASN A 72 16.30 1.40 17.71
N LEU A 73 16.00 0.11 17.95
CA LEU A 73 15.85 -0.90 16.89
C LEU A 73 14.79 -0.49 15.86
N PHE A 74 13.70 0.15 16.31
CA PHE A 74 12.63 0.63 15.43
C PHE A 74 13.13 1.69 14.44
N ASN A 75 13.90 2.67 14.90
CA ASN A 75 14.40 3.75 14.05
C ASN A 75 15.53 3.26 13.11
N VAL A 76 16.37 2.34 13.57
CA VAL A 76 17.49 1.83 12.76
C VAL A 76 17.03 0.79 11.73
N CYS A 77 16.21 -0.18 12.12
CA CYS A 77 15.80 -1.29 11.24
C CYS A 77 14.55 -0.96 10.42
N PHE A 78 13.55 -0.30 11.00
CA PHE A 78 12.28 -0.06 10.29
C PHE A 78 12.28 1.25 9.55
N VAL A 79 12.67 2.37 10.18
CA VAL A 79 12.54 3.69 9.53
C VAL A 79 13.52 3.85 8.37
N LYS A 80 14.80 3.47 8.52
CA LYS A 80 15.79 3.57 7.44
C LYS A 80 15.46 2.71 6.22
N TRP A 81 14.88 1.54 6.46
CA TRP A 81 14.53 0.58 5.41
C TRP A 81 13.03 0.58 5.11
N SER A 82 12.30 1.61 5.56
CA SER A 82 10.83 1.66 5.50
C SER A 82 10.30 1.55 4.08
N TRP A 83 10.97 2.20 3.13
CA TRP A 83 10.65 2.07 1.72
C TRP A 83 10.86 0.64 1.22
N LEU A 84 11.98 -0.01 1.57
CA LEU A 84 12.26 -1.39 1.16
C LEU A 84 11.20 -2.36 1.67
N TRP A 85 10.81 -2.27 2.94
CA TRP A 85 9.75 -3.11 3.51
C TRP A 85 8.41 -2.89 2.80
N THR A 86 8.05 -1.63 2.56
CA THR A 86 6.82 -1.28 1.85
C THR A 86 6.84 -1.79 0.41
N PHE A 87 7.94 -1.57 -0.31
CA PHE A 87 8.13 -2.04 -1.68
C PHE A 87 8.01 -3.56 -1.79
N CYS A 88 8.71 -4.32 -0.94
CA CYS A 88 8.69 -5.78 -0.99
C CYS A 88 7.30 -6.35 -0.67
N MET A 89 6.66 -5.87 0.40
CA MET A 89 5.36 -6.41 0.83
C MET A 89 4.23 -5.99 -0.10
N VAL A 90 4.14 -4.69 -0.44
CA VAL A 90 3.12 -4.19 -1.39
C VAL A 90 3.36 -4.75 -2.78
N GLY A 91 4.62 -4.90 -3.21
CA GLY A 91 4.96 -5.50 -4.50
C GLY A 91 4.52 -6.95 -4.61
N SER A 92 4.75 -7.74 -3.55
CA SER A 92 4.26 -9.12 -3.48
C SER A 92 2.74 -9.19 -3.55
N PHE A 93 2.04 -8.27 -2.87
CA PHE A 93 0.58 -8.18 -2.91
C PHE A 93 0.05 -7.76 -4.28
N ILE A 94 0.63 -6.73 -4.91
CA ILE A 94 0.25 -6.30 -6.26
C ILE A 94 0.48 -7.44 -7.25
N TYR A 95 1.65 -8.09 -7.22
CA TYR A 95 1.95 -9.21 -8.10
C TYR A 95 0.93 -10.34 -7.96
N LEU A 96 0.71 -10.85 -6.75
CA LEU A 96 -0.22 -11.96 -6.52
C LEU A 96 -1.67 -11.59 -6.82
N SER A 97 -2.10 -10.39 -6.46
CA SER A 97 -3.46 -9.95 -6.77
C SER A 97 -3.64 -9.83 -8.28
N SER A 98 -2.67 -9.25 -8.98
CA SER A 98 -2.65 -9.10 -10.45
C SER A 98 -2.62 -10.43 -11.17
N MET A 99 -1.86 -11.41 -10.68
CA MET A 99 -1.89 -12.76 -11.25
C MET A 99 -3.29 -13.38 -11.14
N VAL A 100 -4.02 -13.11 -10.05
CA VAL A 100 -5.38 -13.63 -9.86
C VAL A 100 -6.40 -12.91 -10.76
N TYR A 101 -6.43 -11.57 -10.78
CA TYR A 101 -7.46 -10.85 -11.56
C TYR A 101 -7.15 -10.77 -13.05
N CYS A 102 -5.89 -10.69 -13.47
CA CYS A 102 -5.49 -10.68 -14.88
C CYS A 102 -5.39 -12.07 -15.51
N ARG A 103 -5.75 -13.14 -14.78
CA ARG A 103 -5.63 -14.53 -15.26
C ARG A 103 -4.26 -14.86 -15.86
N GLY A 104 -3.18 -14.31 -15.27
CA GLY A 104 -1.81 -14.54 -15.72
C GLY A 104 -1.30 -13.66 -16.87
N ASP A 105 -2.04 -12.65 -17.36
CA ASP A 105 -1.49 -11.69 -18.33
C ASP A 105 -0.36 -10.87 -17.70
N LEU A 106 0.87 -11.28 -18.01
CA LEU A 106 2.09 -10.66 -17.49
C LEU A 106 2.21 -9.20 -17.90
N ARG A 107 1.74 -8.79 -19.09
CA ARG A 107 1.84 -7.40 -19.54
C ARG A 107 1.04 -6.48 -18.63
N THR A 108 -0.18 -6.88 -18.30
CA THR A 108 -1.03 -6.13 -17.38
C THR A 108 -0.50 -6.19 -15.95
N VAL A 109 0.02 -7.33 -15.50
CA VAL A 109 0.68 -7.47 -14.18
C VAL A 109 1.87 -6.50 -14.07
N PHE A 110 2.76 -6.46 -15.07
CA PHE A 110 3.90 -5.54 -15.10
C PHE A 110 3.46 -4.08 -15.11
N ARG A 111 2.40 -3.75 -15.85
CA ARG A 111 1.80 -2.42 -15.81
C ARG A 111 1.36 -2.04 -14.40
N HIS A 112 0.71 -2.94 -13.65
CA HIS A 112 0.33 -2.65 -12.27
C HIS A 112 1.53 -2.56 -11.31
N CYS A 113 2.54 -3.42 -11.47
CA CYS A 113 3.79 -3.33 -10.72
C CYS A 113 4.56 -2.02 -11.00
N SER A 114 4.39 -1.43 -12.19
CA SER A 114 5.03 -0.15 -12.52
C SER A 114 4.59 1.02 -11.61
N ARG A 115 3.44 0.92 -10.93
CA ARG A 115 3.05 1.89 -9.88
C ARG A 115 4.05 1.97 -8.74
N LEU A 116 4.68 0.85 -8.36
CA LEU A 116 5.72 0.87 -7.33
C LEU A 116 7.03 1.47 -7.82
N ILE A 117 7.33 1.32 -9.11
CA ILE A 117 8.47 2.00 -9.74
C ILE A 117 8.24 3.51 -9.68
N VAL A 118 7.06 3.97 -10.08
CA VAL A 118 6.64 5.36 -9.94
C VAL A 118 6.78 5.84 -8.50
N SER A 119 6.24 5.10 -7.52
CA SER A 119 6.32 5.53 -6.12
C SER A 119 7.76 5.59 -5.60
N THR A 120 8.65 4.71 -6.09
CA THR A 120 10.08 4.75 -5.78
C THR A 120 10.74 6.00 -6.35
N LEU A 121 10.41 6.37 -7.60
CA LEU A 121 10.92 7.59 -8.24
C LEU A 121 10.44 8.84 -7.50
N VAL A 122 9.17 8.89 -7.12
CA VAL A 122 8.61 10.01 -6.33
C VAL A 122 9.36 10.15 -5.01
N TRP A 123 9.49 9.06 -4.24
CA TRP A 123 10.25 9.07 -2.99
C TRP A 123 11.69 9.57 -3.18
N TRP A 124 12.39 9.05 -4.19
CA TRP A 124 13.77 9.43 -4.49
C TRP A 124 13.91 10.91 -4.85
N VAL A 125 13.03 11.44 -5.72
CA VAL A 125 13.02 12.85 -6.12
C VAL A 125 12.80 13.75 -4.91
N PHE A 126 11.79 13.47 -4.08
CA PHE A 126 11.49 14.31 -2.92
C PHE A 126 12.60 14.27 -1.87
N THR A 127 13.09 13.08 -1.51
CA THR A 127 14.15 12.97 -0.48
C THR A 127 15.47 13.57 -0.95
N THR A 128 15.82 13.43 -2.22
CA THR A 128 17.00 14.09 -2.80
C THR A 128 16.83 15.60 -2.81
N SER A 129 15.64 16.10 -3.16
CA SER A 129 15.32 17.53 -3.11
C SER A 129 15.42 18.10 -1.69
N PHE A 130 15.01 17.34 -0.66
CA PHE A 130 15.14 17.79 0.73
C PHE A 130 16.59 17.95 1.17
N VAL A 131 17.46 17.02 0.79
CA VAL A 131 18.90 17.11 1.06
C VAL A 131 19.51 18.33 0.37
N GLU A 132 19.10 18.59 -0.87
CA GLU A 132 19.57 19.77 -1.61
C GLU A 132 19.07 21.09 -1.02
N ILE A 133 17.81 21.14 -0.55
CA ILE A 133 17.26 22.30 0.16
C ILE A 133 18.02 22.56 1.46
N GLU A 134 18.32 21.52 2.24
CA GLU A 134 19.10 21.64 3.48
C GLU A 134 20.52 22.17 3.19
N ARG A 135 21.14 21.72 2.10
CA ARG A 135 22.48 22.15 1.67
C ARG A 135 22.49 23.61 1.20
N ARG A 136 21.44 24.07 0.50
CA ARG A 136 21.36 25.45 -0.03
C ARG A 136 20.86 26.48 0.96
N SER A 137 19.92 26.11 1.82
CA SER A 137 19.29 27.03 2.79
C SER A 137 20.15 27.26 4.04
N GLY A 138 21.16 26.42 4.25
CA GLY A 138 21.94 26.43 5.47
C GLY A 138 23.18 27.32 5.43
N PHE A 139 23.70 27.58 6.61
CA PHE A 139 24.99 28.23 6.81
C PHE A 139 25.74 27.58 7.99
N CYS A 140 27.06 27.74 7.99
CA CYS A 140 27.88 27.28 9.10
C CYS A 140 27.89 28.29 10.24
N LEU A 141 27.76 27.83 11.49
CA LEU A 141 27.84 28.70 12.67
C LEU A 141 29.18 29.47 12.72
N LYS A 142 30.26 28.85 12.25
CA LYS A 142 31.53 29.54 11.98
C LYS A 142 31.57 29.90 10.50
N SER A 143 31.56 31.20 10.19
CA SER A 143 31.54 31.74 8.82
C SER A 143 32.77 31.39 7.97
N THR A 144 33.78 30.74 8.55
CA THR A 144 35.00 30.29 7.89
C THR A 144 34.75 29.20 6.84
N PHE A 145 33.64 28.47 6.94
CA PHE A 145 33.32 27.34 6.07
C PHE A 145 32.04 27.59 5.27
N VAL A 146 32.14 27.46 3.95
CA VAL A 146 31.02 27.70 3.02
C VAL A 146 30.19 26.43 2.81
N THR A 147 30.83 25.26 2.80
CA THR A 147 30.15 23.98 2.55
C THR A 147 29.74 23.26 3.83
N LYS A 148 28.64 22.50 3.76
CA LYS A 148 28.13 21.69 4.87
C LYS A 148 29.18 20.70 5.36
N GLU A 149 29.86 20.04 4.42
CA GLU A 149 30.87 19.02 4.67
C GLU A 149 32.05 19.61 5.44
N GLN A 150 32.60 20.74 4.98
CA GLN A 150 33.69 21.44 5.67
C GLN A 150 33.27 21.95 7.06
N CYS A 151 32.03 22.44 7.20
CA CYS A 151 31.51 22.89 8.48
C CYS A 151 31.48 21.77 9.53
N ILE A 152 30.93 20.61 9.15
CA ILE A 152 30.77 19.45 10.04
C ILE A 152 32.13 18.80 10.34
N MET A 153 33.00 18.63 9.33
CA MET A 153 34.33 18.04 9.51
C MET A 153 35.19 18.83 10.49
N ASN A 154 35.05 20.16 10.52
CA ASN A 154 35.77 21.03 11.43
C ASN A 154 35.05 21.25 12.78
N GLY A 155 34.14 20.34 13.14
CA GLY A 155 33.46 20.32 14.44
C GLY A 155 32.47 21.47 14.65
N SER A 156 32.07 22.18 13.58
CA SER A 156 31.09 23.26 13.63
C SER A 156 29.69 22.76 13.27
N ARG A 157 28.66 23.50 13.71
CA ARG A 157 27.25 23.12 13.47
C ARG A 157 26.71 23.84 12.23
N TRP A 158 26.12 23.06 11.33
CA TRP A 158 25.34 23.57 10.20
C TRP A 158 23.91 23.88 10.66
N ILE A 159 23.44 25.08 10.40
CA ILE A 159 22.06 25.51 10.70
C ILE A 159 21.35 25.69 9.38
N ALA A 160 20.28 24.92 9.15
CA ALA A 160 19.54 24.91 7.89
C ALA A 160 18.07 24.61 8.11
N PHE A 161 17.27 24.89 7.08
CA PHE A 161 15.90 24.40 7.02
C PHE A 161 15.92 22.94 6.52
N ASP A 162 15.71 22.01 7.45
CA ASP A 162 15.75 20.56 7.20
C ASP A 162 14.33 19.98 7.21
N ILE A 163 13.75 19.77 6.02
CA ILE A 163 12.42 19.17 5.85
C ILE A 163 12.48 17.71 6.35
N SER A 164 11.52 17.32 7.21
CA SER A 164 11.55 15.99 7.82
C SER A 164 11.26 14.88 6.80
N GLY A 165 12.31 14.30 6.22
CA GLY A 165 12.21 13.19 5.27
C GLY A 165 11.54 11.95 5.87
N HIS A 166 11.72 11.70 7.17
CA HIS A 166 11.03 10.60 7.86
C HIS A 166 9.53 10.82 7.97
N CYS A 167 9.09 12.04 8.31
CA CYS A 167 7.66 12.37 8.36
C CYS A 167 7.02 12.22 6.98
N PHE A 168 7.68 12.76 5.94
CA PHE A 168 7.25 12.58 4.55
C PHE A 168 7.11 11.09 4.19
N LEU A 169 8.15 10.29 4.44
CA LEU A 169 8.21 8.90 4.04
C LEU A 169 7.16 8.04 4.76
N MET A 170 6.93 8.25 6.07
CA MET A 170 5.91 7.49 6.80
C MET A 170 4.50 7.75 6.24
N ILE A 171 4.13 9.03 6.06
CA ILE A 171 2.81 9.39 5.51
C ILE A 171 2.67 8.85 4.09
N TYR A 172 3.70 9.04 3.26
CA TYR A 172 3.71 8.57 1.87
C TYR A 172 3.51 7.05 1.78
N CYS A 173 4.23 6.26 2.59
CA CYS A 173 4.06 4.81 2.67
C CYS A 173 2.64 4.41 3.11
N CYS A 174 2.08 5.04 4.16
CA CYS A 174 0.72 4.73 4.61
C CYS A 174 -0.33 4.99 3.54
N LEU A 175 -0.21 6.10 2.79
CA LEU A 175 -1.13 6.45 1.71
C LEU A 175 -1.00 5.48 0.53
N VAL A 176 0.23 5.16 0.09
CA VAL A 176 0.48 4.17 -0.97
C VAL A 176 -0.08 2.80 -0.59
N ILE A 177 0.18 2.32 0.63
CA ILE A 177 -0.37 1.05 1.13
C ILE A 177 -1.90 1.10 1.09
N SER A 178 -2.52 2.17 1.60
CA SER A 178 -3.97 2.29 1.66
C SER A 178 -4.62 2.29 0.29
N GLU A 179 -3.98 2.86 -0.73
CA GLU A 179 -4.44 2.86 -2.12
C GLU A 179 -4.29 1.49 -2.79
N GLU A 180 -3.10 0.88 -2.74
CA GLU A 180 -2.85 -0.40 -3.43
C GLU A 180 -3.69 -1.54 -2.85
N LEU A 181 -4.02 -1.48 -1.55
CA LEU A 181 -4.84 -2.49 -0.89
C LEU A 181 -6.35 -2.33 -1.12
N LYS A 182 -6.83 -1.24 -1.74
CA LYS A 182 -8.27 -1.00 -1.97
C LYS A 182 -8.97 -2.11 -2.73
N ILE A 183 -8.25 -2.79 -3.64
CA ILE A 183 -8.75 -3.94 -4.39
C ILE A 183 -9.28 -5.06 -3.47
N PHE A 184 -8.75 -5.15 -2.26
CA PHE A 184 -9.11 -6.18 -1.28
C PHE A 184 -10.44 -5.91 -0.56
N ARG A 185 -11.02 -4.70 -0.68
CA ARG A 185 -12.26 -4.31 0.02
C ARG A 185 -13.41 -5.28 -0.29
N ASN A 186 -13.54 -5.63 -1.56
CA ASN A 186 -14.56 -6.52 -2.09
C ASN A 186 -13.94 -7.74 -2.79
N TRP A 187 -12.82 -8.26 -2.25
CA TRP A 187 -12.05 -9.34 -2.90
C TRP A 187 -12.91 -10.53 -3.35
N ASP A 188 -13.70 -11.11 -2.43
CA ASP A 188 -14.49 -12.30 -2.75
C ASP A 188 -15.54 -12.04 -3.83
N ARG A 189 -16.05 -10.80 -3.95
CA ARG A 189 -16.97 -10.39 -5.02
C ARG A 189 -16.24 -10.22 -6.34
N ASN A 190 -15.10 -9.54 -6.34
CA ASN A 190 -14.30 -9.30 -7.54
C ASN A 190 -13.84 -10.62 -8.15
N VAL A 191 -13.36 -11.54 -7.32
CA VAL A 191 -12.96 -12.88 -7.75
C VAL A 191 -14.13 -13.66 -8.36
N ARG A 192 -15.34 -13.62 -7.76
CA ARG A 192 -16.53 -14.28 -8.33
C ARG A 192 -16.88 -13.76 -9.71
N ILE A 193 -16.90 -12.45 -9.92
CA ILE A 193 -17.20 -11.85 -11.23
C ILE A 193 -16.14 -12.30 -12.28
N CYS A 194 -14.88 -12.40 -11.88
CA CYS A 194 -13.84 -12.97 -12.73
C CYS A 194 -14.12 -14.43 -13.13
N PHE A 195 -14.75 -15.24 -12.30
CA PHE A 195 -15.11 -16.62 -12.65
C PHE A 195 -16.37 -16.70 -13.49
N ASP A 196 -17.43 -15.98 -13.10
CA ASP A 196 -18.75 -16.05 -13.75
C ASP A 196 -18.66 -15.64 -15.24
N ARG A 197 -17.84 -14.64 -15.59
CA ARG A 197 -17.59 -14.23 -16.99
C ARG A 197 -16.94 -15.32 -17.87
N HIS A 198 -16.32 -16.34 -17.27
CA HIS A 198 -15.75 -17.46 -18.03
C HIS A 198 -16.78 -18.57 -18.29
N GLU A 199 -17.82 -18.67 -17.48
CA GLU A 199 -18.85 -19.73 -17.63
C GLU A 199 -19.90 -19.39 -18.69
N GLU A 200 -20.00 -18.13 -19.14
CA GLU A 200 -20.83 -17.78 -20.29
C GLU A 200 -20.15 -18.26 -21.58
N PRO A 201 -20.76 -19.23 -22.31
CA PRO A 201 -20.27 -19.62 -23.62
C PRO A 201 -20.34 -18.41 -24.56
N SER A 202 -19.34 -18.22 -25.39
CA SER A 202 -19.45 -17.34 -26.55
C SER A 202 -20.67 -17.76 -27.38
N ASP A 203 -21.57 -16.82 -27.67
CA ASP A 203 -22.79 -17.03 -28.49
C ASP A 203 -22.50 -17.58 -29.91
N ASP A 204 -21.22 -17.74 -30.28
CA ASP A 204 -20.75 -18.22 -31.58
C ASP A 204 -20.46 -19.73 -31.66
N GLU A 205 -20.58 -20.51 -30.56
CA GLU A 205 -20.40 -21.97 -30.60
C GLU A 205 -21.76 -22.70 -30.74
N GLU A 206 -22.22 -22.90 -31.98
CA GLU A 206 -23.24 -23.90 -32.30
C GLU A 206 -22.67 -25.32 -32.03
N VAL A 207 -23.02 -25.88 -30.87
CA VAL A 207 -22.53 -27.19 -30.42
C VAL A 207 -23.27 -28.33 -31.13
N TYR A 208 -22.56 -29.11 -31.95
CA TYR A 208 -23.03 -30.40 -32.50
C TYR A 208 -23.10 -31.50 -31.41
N GLU A 209 -24.20 -32.24 -31.39
CA GLU A 209 -24.67 -33.13 -30.30
C GLU A 209 -23.79 -34.38 -30.01
N GLY A 210 -22.68 -34.60 -30.74
CA GLY A 210 -21.88 -35.83 -30.68
C GLY A 210 -20.56 -35.77 -29.90
N GLU A 211 -19.98 -34.59 -29.68
CA GLU A 211 -18.63 -34.42 -29.09
C GLU A 211 -18.66 -33.83 -27.66
N VAL A 212 -19.88 -33.67 -27.12
CA VAL A 212 -20.18 -32.88 -25.92
C VAL A 212 -19.55 -33.47 -24.65
N THR A 213 -19.40 -34.79 -24.54
CA THR A 213 -19.02 -35.43 -23.26
C THR A 213 -17.54 -35.26 -22.92
N THR A 214 -16.65 -35.41 -23.89
CA THR A 214 -15.19 -35.33 -23.68
C THR A 214 -14.73 -33.88 -23.53
N THR A 215 -15.26 -32.99 -24.38
CA THR A 215 -14.93 -31.56 -24.40
C THR A 215 -15.53 -30.85 -23.19
N ALA A 216 -16.81 -31.06 -22.86
CA ALA A 216 -17.37 -30.46 -21.63
C ALA A 216 -16.69 -30.97 -20.35
N THR A 217 -16.17 -32.21 -20.35
CA THR A 217 -15.43 -32.74 -19.20
C THR A 217 -14.03 -32.14 -19.10
N SER A 218 -13.29 -31.97 -20.21
CA SER A 218 -11.97 -31.32 -20.19
C SER A 218 -12.07 -29.86 -19.74
N TYR A 219 -13.07 -29.12 -20.23
CA TYR A 219 -13.32 -27.74 -19.82
C TYR A 219 -13.69 -27.63 -18.33
N ARG A 220 -14.47 -28.57 -17.79
CA ARG A 220 -14.82 -28.60 -16.36
C ARG A 220 -13.62 -28.93 -15.47
N VAL A 221 -12.76 -29.85 -15.89
CA VAL A 221 -11.51 -30.20 -15.17
C VAL A 221 -10.53 -29.02 -15.20
N GLU A 222 -10.41 -28.32 -16.32
CA GLU A 222 -9.59 -27.11 -16.44
C GLU A 222 -10.14 -25.96 -15.58
N ALA A 223 -11.46 -25.76 -15.54
CA ALA A 223 -12.10 -24.79 -14.65
C ALA A 223 -11.91 -25.13 -13.16
N GLU A 224 -12.00 -26.40 -12.77
CA GLU A 224 -11.80 -26.86 -11.39
C GLU A 224 -10.33 -26.73 -10.94
N SER A 225 -9.37 -27.14 -11.78
CA SER A 225 -7.94 -26.99 -11.49
C SER A 225 -7.57 -25.51 -11.34
N THR A 226 -8.05 -24.68 -12.25
CA THR A 226 -7.91 -23.23 -12.22
C THR A 226 -8.49 -22.64 -10.92
N LYS A 227 -9.68 -23.06 -10.50
CA LYS A 227 -10.32 -22.65 -9.24
C LYS A 227 -9.48 -23.00 -8.00
N THR A 228 -8.84 -24.17 -7.95
CA THR A 228 -8.00 -24.55 -6.80
C THR A 228 -6.75 -23.70 -6.67
N VAL A 229 -6.06 -23.41 -7.78
CA VAL A 229 -4.90 -22.50 -7.82
C VAL A 229 -5.28 -21.09 -7.34
N TYR A 230 -6.44 -20.59 -7.76
CA TYR A 230 -6.95 -19.29 -7.32
C TYR A 230 -7.34 -19.25 -5.83
N LEU A 231 -7.94 -20.31 -5.30
CA LEU A 231 -8.28 -20.41 -3.88
C LEU A 231 -7.01 -20.43 -3.01
N GLN A 232 -5.97 -21.14 -3.44
CA GLN A 232 -4.67 -21.15 -2.76
C GLN A 232 -4.01 -19.77 -2.80
N ASN A 233 -3.97 -19.10 -3.95
CA ASN A 233 -3.45 -17.73 -4.08
C ASN A 233 -4.23 -16.72 -3.22
N THR A 234 -5.54 -16.90 -3.08
CA THR A 234 -6.39 -16.08 -2.21
C THR A 234 -6.03 -16.22 -0.73
N TYR A 235 -5.63 -17.41 -0.28
CA TYR A 235 -5.16 -17.62 1.09
C TYR A 235 -3.85 -16.84 1.36
N TYR A 236 -2.87 -16.93 0.45
CA TYR A 236 -1.63 -16.15 0.56
C TYR A 236 -1.89 -14.64 0.54
N LEU A 237 -2.81 -14.16 -0.31
CA LEU A 237 -3.22 -12.75 -0.35
C LEU A 237 -3.86 -12.29 0.96
N ARG A 238 -4.68 -13.12 1.60
CA ARG A 238 -5.25 -12.84 2.93
C ARG A 238 -4.15 -12.68 3.98
N ILE A 239 -3.16 -13.57 4.01
CA ILE A 239 -2.02 -13.45 4.93
C ILE A 239 -1.22 -12.19 4.64
N LEU A 240 -0.86 -11.93 3.39
CA LEU A 240 -0.13 -10.72 2.99
C LEU A 240 -0.88 -9.46 3.38
N PHE A 241 -2.21 -9.42 3.19
CA PHE A 241 -3.02 -8.29 3.61
C PHE A 241 -2.90 -8.02 5.11
N VAL A 242 -2.93 -9.07 5.96
CA VAL A 242 -2.73 -8.93 7.41
C VAL A 242 -1.32 -8.42 7.72
N VAL A 243 -0.29 -8.99 7.09
CA VAL A 243 1.10 -8.58 7.31
C VAL A 243 1.33 -7.11 6.90
N ILE A 244 0.80 -6.69 5.76
CA ILE A 244 0.87 -5.29 5.30
C ILE A 244 0.07 -4.38 6.23
N SER A 245 -1.05 -4.85 6.78
CA SER A 245 -1.81 -4.08 7.77
C SER A 245 -1.03 -3.84 9.05
N MET A 246 -0.25 -4.83 9.51
CA MET A 246 0.66 -4.65 10.63
C MET A 246 1.80 -3.71 10.29
N LEU A 247 2.34 -3.78 9.06
CA LEU A 247 3.35 -2.85 8.59
C LEU A 247 2.81 -1.40 8.59
N HIS A 248 1.60 -1.19 8.11
CA HIS A 248 0.92 0.11 8.14
C HIS A 248 0.77 0.62 9.59
N LEU A 249 0.41 -0.25 10.54
CA LEU A 249 0.34 0.11 11.96
C LEU A 249 1.71 0.54 12.52
N VAL A 250 2.78 -0.16 12.15
CA VAL A 250 4.14 0.24 12.52
C VAL A 250 4.45 1.64 11.98
N TRP A 251 4.07 1.96 10.74
CA TRP A 251 4.26 3.30 10.18
C TRP A 251 3.46 4.39 10.89
N ASP A 252 2.22 4.12 11.30
CA ASP A 252 1.44 5.06 12.12
C ASP A 252 2.11 5.31 13.48
N CYS A 253 2.58 4.26 14.16
CA CYS A 253 3.31 4.40 15.42
C CYS A 253 4.63 5.17 15.26
N MET A 254 5.35 4.94 14.17
CA MET A 254 6.59 5.66 13.86
C MET A 254 6.33 7.12 13.47
N LEU A 255 5.21 7.41 12.80
CA LEU A 255 4.79 8.78 12.51
C LEU A 255 4.53 9.54 13.81
N VAL A 256 3.75 8.98 14.75
CA VAL A 256 3.50 9.59 16.06
C VAL A 256 4.81 9.82 16.81
N SER A 257 5.72 8.84 16.82
CA SER A 257 7.04 9.00 17.43
C SER A 257 7.86 10.12 16.77
N THR A 258 7.79 10.23 15.44
CA THR A 258 8.50 11.27 14.68
C THR A 258 7.97 12.67 15.03
N VAL A 259 6.65 12.79 15.15
CA VAL A 259 5.97 14.02 15.51
C VAL A 259 6.33 14.47 16.93
N LEU A 260 6.45 13.54 17.88
CA LEU A 260 6.72 13.86 19.28
C LEU A 260 8.18 14.21 19.60
N PHE A 261 9.17 13.64 18.89
CA PHE A 261 10.57 13.67 19.37
C PHE A 261 11.59 14.36 18.45
N PHE A 262 11.30 14.60 17.18
CA PHE A 262 12.32 15.01 16.19
C PHE A 262 11.84 16.17 15.33
N HIS A 263 12.70 17.09 14.85
CA HIS A 263 12.37 18.27 14.02
C HIS A 263 11.41 19.29 14.64
N SER A 264 11.42 20.52 14.11
CA SER A 264 10.47 21.57 14.48
C SER A 264 9.11 21.38 13.81
N PHE A 265 8.07 22.04 14.35
CA PHE A 265 6.72 22.07 13.76
C PHE A 265 6.72 22.32 12.24
N ALA A 266 7.34 23.42 11.79
CA ALA A 266 7.28 23.84 10.39
C ALA A 266 7.90 22.80 9.43
N GLN A 267 9.02 22.19 9.84
CA GLN A 267 9.72 21.18 9.04
C GLN A 267 8.89 19.92 8.83
N LYS A 268 8.13 19.48 9.84
CA LYS A 268 7.23 18.32 9.76
C LYS A 268 5.98 18.62 8.95
N PHE A 269 5.39 19.79 9.17
CA PHE A 269 4.15 20.16 8.51
C PHE A 269 4.35 20.30 6.99
N VAL A 270 5.44 20.94 6.56
CA VAL A 270 5.82 20.99 5.13
C VAL A 270 6.03 19.58 4.57
N ALA A 271 6.74 18.70 5.29
CA ALA A 271 6.94 17.32 4.87
C ALA A 271 5.60 16.56 4.67
N ALA A 272 4.64 16.75 5.59
CA ALA A 272 3.32 16.14 5.51
C ALA A 272 2.52 16.65 4.30
N LEU A 273 2.52 17.97 4.05
CA LEU A 273 1.87 18.54 2.88
C LEU A 273 2.46 18.01 1.58
N LEU A 274 3.78 17.89 1.49
CA LEU A 274 4.45 17.35 0.30
C LEU A 274 4.14 15.86 0.09
N ALA A 275 4.02 15.06 1.16
CA ALA A 275 3.61 13.66 1.07
C ALA A 275 2.17 13.52 0.54
N VAL A 276 1.25 14.34 1.06
CA VAL A 276 -0.14 14.37 0.59
C VAL A 276 -0.21 14.85 -0.86
N ALA A 277 0.53 15.89 -1.22
CA ALA A 277 0.60 16.39 -2.60
C ALA A 277 1.14 15.31 -3.57
N ALA A 278 2.21 14.61 -3.19
CA ALA A 278 2.78 13.53 -3.98
C ALA A 278 1.78 12.38 -4.21
N TRP A 279 1.05 11.98 -3.17
CA TRP A 279 -0.03 10.99 -3.27
C TRP A 279 -1.18 11.50 -4.16
N PHE A 280 -1.62 12.75 -3.97
CA PHE A 280 -2.72 13.33 -4.72
C PHE A 280 -2.39 13.40 -6.22
N VAL A 281 -1.21 13.89 -6.58
CA VAL A 281 -0.76 13.97 -7.97
C VAL A 281 -0.71 12.58 -8.62
N THR A 282 -0.19 11.58 -7.92
CA THR A 282 -0.09 10.21 -8.46
C THR A 282 -1.45 9.53 -8.55
N TYR A 283 -2.14 9.31 -7.43
CA TYR A 283 -3.36 8.51 -7.38
C TYR A 283 -4.63 9.25 -7.77
N ARG A 284 -4.71 10.57 -7.58
CA ARG A 284 -5.95 11.33 -7.87
C ARG A 284 -5.95 11.99 -9.24
N LEU A 285 -4.78 12.28 -9.82
CA LEU A 285 -4.65 12.96 -11.12
C LEU A 285 -4.03 12.06 -12.20
N TRP A 286 -2.81 11.56 -11.98
CA TRP A 286 -2.05 10.90 -13.04
C TRP A 286 -2.55 9.48 -13.34
N TYR A 287 -2.81 8.66 -12.33
CA TYR A 287 -3.25 7.27 -12.52
C TYR A 287 -4.63 7.12 -13.17
N LYS A 288 -5.39 8.21 -13.31
CA LYS A 288 -6.65 8.25 -14.07
C LYS A 288 -6.46 8.48 -15.57
N GLN A 289 -5.24 8.81 -16.00
CA GLN A 289 -4.94 9.09 -17.41
C GLN A 289 -4.63 7.79 -18.16
N ASN A 290 -4.98 7.73 -19.46
CA ASN A 290 -4.84 6.54 -20.29
C ASN A 290 -3.39 6.04 -20.47
N PHE A 291 -2.40 6.94 -20.38
CA PHE A 291 -0.98 6.60 -20.52
C PHE A 291 -0.32 6.19 -19.20
N SER A 292 -1.06 6.22 -18.10
CA SER A 292 -0.56 5.89 -16.77
C SER A 292 -0.66 4.38 -16.49
N PRO A 293 -0.07 3.89 -15.39
CA PRO A 293 -0.25 2.51 -14.93
C PRO A 293 -1.70 2.09 -14.60
N GLY A 294 -2.64 3.04 -14.54
CA GLY A 294 -4.04 2.83 -14.15
C GLY A 294 -4.23 2.67 -12.64
N LEU A 295 -5.45 2.90 -12.14
CA LEU A 295 -5.75 2.73 -10.72
C LEU A 295 -5.71 1.25 -10.29
N PRO A 296 -5.45 0.97 -9.01
CA PRO A 296 -5.58 -0.39 -8.48
C PRO A 296 -7.00 -0.94 -8.72
N GLY A 297 -7.11 -2.01 -9.52
CA GLY A 297 -8.38 -2.64 -9.88
C GLY A 297 -8.99 -2.21 -11.21
N GLU A 298 -8.44 -1.22 -11.90
CA GLU A 298 -8.82 -0.90 -13.29
C GLU A 298 -8.11 -1.86 -14.24
N GLY A 299 -8.87 -2.59 -15.06
CA GLY A 299 -8.30 -3.52 -16.04
C GLY A 299 -9.20 -4.67 -16.49
N VAL A 300 -10.25 -5.03 -15.73
CA VAL A 300 -11.18 -6.12 -16.14
C VAL A 300 -12.65 -5.86 -15.71
N PHE A 301 -12.92 -4.80 -14.94
CA PHE A 301 -14.24 -4.55 -14.33
C PHE A 301 -14.89 -3.19 -14.65
N MET A 302 -14.33 -2.40 -15.56
CA MET A 302 -14.96 -1.19 -16.11
C MET A 302 -14.63 -1.05 -17.59
#